data_AF-A0A538I2U7-F1
#
_entry.id   AF-A0A538I2U7-F1
#
_cell.length_a   1.000
_cell.length_b   1.000
_cell.length_c   1.000
_cell.angle_alpha   90.00
_cell.angle_beta   90.00
_cell.angle_gamma   90.00
#
_symmetry.space_group_name_H-M   'P 1'
#
loop_
_entity.id
_entity.type
_entity.pdbx_description
1 polymer ?
#
loop_
_entity_poly.entity_id
_entity_poly.type
_entity_poly.pdbx_seq_one_letter_code
_entity_poly.pdbx_strand_id
1 'polypeptide(L)'
;MTDASTDPWPIFYAVVARDRAKGIFTACTHLGRPPRLRRFYMFAIGGNPSSPSSWTEGAVYALPRDGFRREWGHEWVNTQPVRSVLRIPVGIGDFPLLGSVVGLSGQDQFRRISSQLRVAKRERAATEESRTPD
;
A
#
# COMPACT_ATOMS: atom_id res chain seq x y z
N MET A 1 17.39 12.06 -11.82
CA MET A 1 16.87 12.22 -10.44
C MET A 1 15.52 11.54 -10.40
N THR A 2 15.49 10.25 -10.09
CA THR A 2 14.27 9.45 -10.12
C THR A 2 13.47 9.79 -8.87
N ASP A 3 12.36 10.48 -9.04
CA ASP A 3 11.37 10.74 -8.00
C ASP A 3 11.10 9.43 -7.24
N ALA A 4 11.59 9.36 -6.00
CA ALA A 4 11.34 8.23 -5.13
C ALA A 4 9.88 8.33 -4.73
N SER A 5 8.98 7.77 -5.55
CA SER A 5 7.59 7.59 -5.16
C SER A 5 7.60 6.86 -3.81
N THR A 6 7.35 7.57 -2.72
CA THR A 6 7.38 7.02 -1.37
C THR A 6 6.50 5.78 -1.33
N ASP A 7 7.09 4.63 -1.02
CA ASP A 7 6.34 3.39 -0.87
C ASP A 7 5.31 3.59 0.24
N PRO A 8 4.00 3.43 -0.02
CA PRO A 8 2.97 3.68 0.97
C PRO A 8 2.90 2.61 2.08
N TRP A 9 3.54 1.44 1.90
CA TRP A 9 3.43 0.32 2.84
C TRP A 9 3.90 0.63 4.28
N PRO A 10 5.05 1.29 4.53
CA PRO A 10 5.50 1.55 5.90
C PRO A 10 4.50 2.38 6.72
N ILE A 11 3.87 3.39 6.10
CA ILE A 11 2.85 4.21 6.79
C ILE A 11 1.61 3.36 7.04
N PHE A 12 1.12 2.62 6.05
CA PHE A 12 -0.04 1.74 6.22
C PHE A 12 0.14 0.76 7.38
N TYR A 13 1.27 0.05 7.43
CA TYR A 13 1.54 -0.92 8.50
C TYR A 13 1.77 -0.28 9.87
N ALA A 14 2.20 0.98 9.91
CA ALA A 14 2.33 1.74 11.15
C ALA A 14 0.98 2.15 11.73
N VAL A 15 0.00 2.48 10.89
CA VAL A 15 -1.28 3.08 11.33
C VAL A 15 -2.45 2.09 11.39
N VAL A 16 -2.31 0.87 10.85
CA VAL A 16 -3.33 -0.18 10.99
C VAL A 16 -3.25 -0.83 12.37
N ALA A 17 -4.39 -0.98 13.04
CA ALA A 17 -4.49 -1.63 14.34
C ALA A 17 -4.38 -3.16 14.22
N ARG A 18 -3.16 -3.67 14.03
CA ARG A 18 -2.89 -5.10 13.73
C ARG A 18 -3.29 -6.05 14.85
N ASP A 19 -3.30 -5.58 16.09
CA ASP A 19 -3.77 -6.30 17.28
C ASP A 19 -5.28 -6.57 17.23
N ARG A 20 -6.03 -5.76 16.47
CA ARG A 20 -7.50 -5.85 16.33
C ARG A 20 -7.95 -6.30 14.95
N ALA A 21 -7.12 -6.13 13.93
CA ALA A 21 -7.42 -6.51 12.55
C ALA A 21 -7.43 -8.03 12.40
N LYS A 22 -8.53 -8.59 11.87
CA LYS A 22 -8.67 -10.05 11.64
C LYS A 22 -7.93 -10.56 10.39
N GLY A 23 -7.19 -9.70 9.72
CA GLY A 23 -6.47 -9.98 8.49
C GLY A 23 -6.00 -8.70 7.81
N ILE A 24 -4.96 -8.79 7.00
CA ILE A 24 -4.44 -7.66 6.23
C ILE A 24 -4.05 -8.19 4.86
N PHE A 25 -4.41 -7.46 3.82
CA PHE A 25 -3.99 -7.75 2.45
C PHE A 25 -3.45 -6.49 1.81
N THR A 26 -2.26 -6.60 1.21
CA THR A 26 -1.64 -5.54 0.43
C THR A 26 -1.14 -6.10 -0.89
N ALA A 27 -1.22 -5.31 -1.95
CA ALA A 27 -0.67 -5.69 -3.25
C ALA A 27 -0.24 -4.45 -4.03
N CYS A 28 0.70 -4.63 -4.96
CA CYS A 28 1.07 -3.63 -5.95
C CYS A 28 1.16 -4.30 -7.32
N THR A 29 0.53 -3.70 -8.32
CA THR A 29 0.62 -4.16 -9.71
C THR A 29 0.97 -3.00 -10.64
N HIS A 30 1.67 -3.30 -11.73
CA HIS A 30 1.95 -2.33 -12.77
C HIS A 30 0.86 -2.41 -13.83
N LEU A 31 0.12 -1.32 -14.04
CA LEU A 31 -0.92 -1.18 -15.06
C LEU A 31 -0.45 -0.25 -16.18
N GLY A 32 -0.85 -0.57 -17.41
CA GLY A 32 -0.52 0.18 -18.63
C GLY A 32 0.33 -0.63 -19.60
N ARG A 33 0.86 0.04 -20.62
CA ARG A 33 1.84 -0.52 -21.56
C ARG A 33 3.14 0.27 -21.47
N PRO A 34 4.30 -0.36 -21.69
CA PRO A 34 5.55 0.37 -21.87
C PRO A 34 5.39 1.48 -22.93
N PRO A 35 6.00 2.66 -22.72
CA PRO A 35 6.83 3.05 -21.58
C PRO A 35 6.05 3.59 -20.36
N ARG A 36 4.71 3.67 -20.40
CA ARG A 36 3.86 4.34 -19.40
C ARG A 36 3.25 3.40 -18.35
N LEU A 37 4.06 2.50 -17.78
CA LEU A 37 3.62 1.66 -16.66
C LEU A 37 3.44 2.51 -15.39
N ARG A 38 2.33 2.30 -14.68
CA ARG A 38 2.03 2.96 -13.40
C ARG A 38 1.75 1.94 -12.32
N ARG A 39 2.17 2.25 -11.09
CA ARG A 39 1.91 1.43 -9.91
C ARG A 39 0.48 1.63 -9.44
N PHE A 40 -0.23 0.53 -9.19
CA PHE A 40 -1.54 0.51 -8.59
C PHE A 40 -1.45 -0.30 -7.29
N TYR A 41 -1.71 0.36 -6.17
CA TYR A 41 -1.66 -0.25 -4.85
C TYR A 41 -3.05 -0.66 -4.39
N MET A 42 -3.12 -1.78 -3.68
CA MET A 42 -4.33 -2.28 -3.03
C MET A 42 -4.04 -2.48 -1.56
N PHE A 43 -4.99 -2.06 -0.72
CA PHE A 43 -4.93 -2.17 0.72
C PHE A 43 -6.27 -2.64 1.25
N ALA A 44 -6.24 -3.65 2.11
CA ALA A 44 -7.44 -4.14 2.74
C ALA A 44 -7.16 -4.64 4.17
N ILE A 45 -8.15 -4.48 5.04
CA ILE A 45 -8.06 -4.85 6.46
C ILE A 45 -9.28 -5.65 6.90
N GLY A 46 -9.07 -6.67 7.73
CA GLY A 46 -10.13 -7.47 8.38
C GLY A 46 -10.87 -6.64 9.41
N GLY A 47 -11.86 -5.88 8.94
CA GLY A 47 -12.63 -4.91 9.72
C GLY A 47 -13.30 -3.86 8.83
N ASN A 48 -13.82 -2.81 9.47
CA ASN A 48 -14.41 -1.67 8.77
C ASN A 48 -13.38 -0.52 8.68
N PRO A 49 -12.86 -0.16 7.50
CA PRO A 49 -11.88 0.92 7.35
C PRO A 49 -12.43 2.31 7.74
N SER A 50 -13.75 2.50 7.75
CA SER A 50 -14.36 3.74 8.26
C SER A 50 -14.43 3.80 9.78
N SER A 51 -14.14 2.71 10.49
CA SER A 51 -14.15 2.68 11.95
C SER A 51 -12.81 3.18 12.50
N PRO A 52 -12.79 4.16 13.43
CA PRO A 52 -11.55 4.60 14.08
C PRO A 52 -10.78 3.46 14.79
N SER A 53 -11.48 2.43 15.27
CA SER A 53 -10.86 1.30 15.98
C SER A 53 -9.97 0.41 15.10
N SER A 54 -10.15 0.49 13.77
CA SER A 54 -9.32 -0.16 12.76
C SER A 54 -7.92 0.45 12.64
N TRP A 55 -7.70 1.60 13.25
CA TRP A 55 -6.49 2.41 13.11
C TRP A 55 -5.83 2.66 14.46
N THR A 56 -4.58 3.11 14.41
CA THR A 56 -3.77 3.47 15.57
C THR A 56 -2.75 4.54 15.18
N GLU A 57 -2.19 5.20 16.19
CA GLU A 57 -1.01 6.04 16.03
C GLU A 57 0.23 5.15 15.99
N GLY A 58 1.15 5.45 15.08
CA GLY A 58 2.31 4.61 14.81
C GLY A 58 3.59 5.40 14.68
N ALA A 59 4.62 4.72 14.19
CA ALA A 59 5.85 5.37 13.76
C ALA A 59 6.51 4.58 12.63
N VAL A 60 7.16 5.30 11.73
CA VAL A 60 8.09 4.74 10.75
C VAL A 60 9.50 4.93 11.28
N TYR A 61 10.30 3.86 11.23
CA TYR A 61 11.69 3.87 11.68
C TYR A 61 12.62 3.80 10.48
N ALA A 62 13.60 4.69 10.43
CA ALA A 62 14.75 4.52 9.54
C ALA A 62 15.81 3.71 10.28
N LEU A 63 16.25 2.63 9.64
CA LEU A 63 17.30 1.75 10.16
C LEU A 63 18.58 1.94 9.34
N PRO A 64 19.77 1.83 9.94
CA PRO A 64 21.01 1.80 9.18
C PRO A 64 20.98 0.61 8.21
N ARG A 65 21.55 0.81 7.03
CA ARG A 65 21.64 -0.23 5.98
C ARG A 65 22.57 -1.38 6.38
N ASP A 66 23.56 -1.09 7.21
CA ASP A 66 24.60 -2.03 7.61
C ASP A 66 24.03 -3.27 8.35
N GLY A 67 24.65 -4.43 8.13
CA GLY A 67 24.22 -5.72 8.67
C GLY A 67 22.94 -6.33 8.07
N PHE A 68 22.18 -5.58 7.26
CA PHE A 68 21.01 -6.13 6.56
C PHE A 68 21.40 -6.83 5.25
N ARG A 69 20.95 -8.07 5.08
CA ARG A 69 21.07 -8.85 3.84
C ARG A 69 19.71 -9.15 3.23
N ARG A 70 19.65 -9.31 1.91
CA ARG A 70 18.41 -9.75 1.24
C ARG A 70 18.23 -11.24 1.49
N GLU A 71 17.03 -11.60 1.87
CA GLU A 71 16.52 -12.96 1.88
C GLU A 71 15.35 -13.06 0.89
N TRP A 72 14.56 -14.13 0.97
CA TRP A 72 13.33 -14.42 0.23
C TRP A 72 12.75 -13.21 -0.54
N GLY A 73 13.04 -13.15 -1.85
CA GLY A 73 12.58 -12.09 -2.74
C GLY A 73 13.22 -10.72 -2.48
N HIS A 74 12.44 -9.83 -1.87
CA HIS A 74 12.80 -8.42 -1.64
C HIS A 74 12.91 -8.06 -0.15
N GLU A 75 12.85 -9.05 0.74
CA GLU A 75 12.93 -8.84 2.18
C GLU A 75 14.38 -8.60 2.63
N TRP A 76 14.56 -7.62 3.51
CA TRP A 76 15.85 -7.31 4.13
C TRP A 76 15.82 -7.75 5.59
N VAL A 77 16.80 -8.57 5.98
CA VAL A 77 16.88 -9.17 7.32
C VAL A 77 18.23 -8.85 7.95
N ASN A 78 18.21 -8.51 9.24
CA ASN A 78 19.40 -8.44 10.10
C ASN A 78 19.13 -9.34 11.32
N THR A 79 20.06 -10.24 11.65
CA THR A 79 19.91 -11.19 12.76
C THR A 79 20.32 -10.59 14.11
N GLN A 80 20.94 -9.42 14.11
CA GLN A 80 21.33 -8.70 15.31
C GLN A 80 20.31 -7.59 15.62
N PRO A 81 20.09 -7.26 16.90
CA PRO A 81 19.29 -6.09 17.27
C PRO A 81 19.85 -4.81 16.64
N VAL A 82 18.98 -3.99 16.05
CA VAL A 82 19.35 -2.75 15.38
C VAL A 82 18.71 -1.55 16.06
N ARG A 83 19.50 -0.52 16.36
CA ARG A 83 19.00 0.77 16.83
C ARG A 83 18.55 1.63 15.64
N SER A 84 17.35 2.19 15.70
CA SER A 84 16.87 3.13 14.69
C SER A 84 17.68 4.42 14.70
N VAL A 85 17.97 4.97 13.52
CA VAL A 85 18.57 6.29 13.35
C VAL A 85 17.54 7.42 13.35
N LEU A 86 16.29 7.12 12.97
CA LEU A 86 15.18 8.06 13.00
C LEU A 86 13.89 7.34 13.39
N ARG A 87 13.03 8.04 14.14
CA ARG A 87 11.65 7.66 14.43
C ARG A 87 10.74 8.80 14.01
N ILE A 88 9.86 8.54 13.04
CA ILE A 88 8.88 9.50 12.54
C ILE A 88 7.51 9.06 13.05
N PRO A 89 6.89 9.77 14.01
CA PRO A 89 5.50 9.53 14.38
C PRO A 89 4.61 9.71 13.15
N VAL A 90 3.65 8.80 12.97
CA VAL A 90 2.66 8.88 11.89
C VAL A 90 1.28 8.51 12.40
N GLY A 91 0.27 9.24 11.94
CA GLY A 91 -1.14 8.96 12.20
C GLY A 91 -1.88 8.61 10.92
N ILE A 92 -3.16 8.26 11.06
CA ILE A 92 -4.01 7.88 9.93
C ILE A 92 -4.08 8.96 8.83
N GLY A 93 -3.96 10.24 9.20
CA GLY A 93 -3.95 11.37 8.27
C GLY A 93 -2.72 11.43 7.36
N ASP A 94 -1.63 10.76 7.74
CA ASP A 94 -0.40 10.70 6.93
C ASP A 94 -0.46 9.62 5.85
N PHE A 95 -1.47 8.74 5.87
CA PHE A 95 -1.61 7.67 4.88
C PHE A 95 -2.34 8.17 3.61
N PRO A 96 -1.63 8.35 2.48
CA PRO A 96 -2.19 9.04 1.31
C PRO A 96 -3.27 8.25 0.57
N LEU A 97 -3.41 6.96 0.86
CA LEU A 97 -4.34 6.04 0.19
C LEU A 97 -5.46 5.57 1.12
N LEU A 98 -5.71 6.29 2.23
CA LEU A 98 -6.72 5.93 3.21
C LEU A 98 -8.10 5.70 2.58
N GLY A 99 -8.53 6.59 1.69
CA GLY A 99 -9.83 6.48 1.00
C GLY A 99 -9.94 5.29 0.03
N SER A 100 -8.83 4.59 -0.24
CA SER A 100 -8.78 3.40 -1.09
C SER A 100 -8.69 2.08 -0.30
N VAL A 101 -8.67 2.13 1.04
CA VAL A 101 -8.62 0.92 1.86
C VAL A 101 -10.00 0.27 1.93
N VAL A 102 -10.06 -1.03 1.64
CA VAL A 102 -11.31 -1.80 1.68
C VAL A 102 -11.37 -2.73 2.89
N GLY A 103 -12.57 -2.95 3.42
CA GLY A 103 -12.79 -3.90 4.51
C GLY A 103 -12.86 -5.34 4.03
N LEU A 104 -12.21 -6.26 4.74
CA LEU A 104 -12.29 -7.70 4.54
C LEU A 104 -13.51 -8.28 5.30
N SER A 105 -14.72 -8.20 4.74
CA SER A 105 -15.90 -8.99 5.16
C SER A 105 -16.39 -9.95 4.05
N GLY A 106 -16.37 -11.27 4.32
CA GLY A 106 -17.02 -12.30 3.49
C GLY A 106 -16.47 -12.55 2.06
N GLN A 107 -16.96 -13.63 1.42
CA GLN A 107 -16.49 -14.17 0.12
C GLN A 107 -16.64 -13.24 -1.11
N ASP A 108 -17.36 -12.12 -1.01
CA ASP A 108 -17.69 -11.25 -2.16
C ASP A 108 -16.57 -10.31 -2.64
N GLN A 109 -15.37 -10.44 -2.09
CA GLN A 109 -14.38 -9.35 -2.13
C GLN A 109 -13.36 -9.39 -3.26
N PHE A 110 -12.95 -10.59 -3.69
CA PHE A 110 -12.16 -10.74 -4.92
C PHE A 110 -12.93 -10.16 -6.12
N ARG A 111 -14.26 -10.19 -6.09
CA ARG A 111 -15.12 -9.55 -7.10
C ARG A 111 -15.06 -8.02 -7.05
N ARG A 112 -15.03 -7.39 -5.87
CA ARG A 112 -14.86 -5.93 -5.73
C ARG A 112 -13.46 -5.45 -6.09
N ILE A 113 -12.42 -6.18 -5.69
CA ILE A 113 -11.04 -5.85 -6.05
C ILE A 113 -10.84 -6.00 -7.57
N SER A 114 -11.37 -7.07 -8.17
CA SER A 114 -11.35 -7.24 -9.63
C SER A 114 -12.24 -6.24 -10.36
N SER A 115 -13.37 -5.79 -9.78
CA SER A 115 -14.19 -4.74 -10.39
C SER A 115 -13.49 -3.38 -10.36
N GLN A 116 -12.81 -3.01 -9.27
CA GLN A 116 -12.01 -1.78 -9.20
C GLN A 116 -10.84 -1.80 -10.19
N LEU A 117 -10.15 -2.94 -10.32
CA LEU A 117 -9.15 -3.15 -11.38
C LEU A 117 -9.74 -2.96 -12.78
N ARG A 118 -10.93 -3.51 -13.04
CA ARG A 118 -11.62 -3.39 -14.33
C ARG A 118 -12.09 -1.96 -14.59
N VAL A 119 -12.59 -1.25 -13.58
CA VAL A 119 -13.00 0.16 -13.68
C VAL A 119 -11.79 1.03 -13.97
N ALA A 120 -10.71 0.91 -13.20
CA ALA A 120 -9.46 1.63 -13.45
C ALA A 120 -8.88 1.34 -14.85
N LYS A 121 -9.02 0.09 -15.33
CA LYS A 121 -8.63 -0.29 -16.70
C LYS A 121 -9.53 0.35 -17.76
N ARG A 122 -10.84 0.45 -17.52
CA ARG A 122 -11.84 1.06 -18.42
C ARG A 122 -11.74 2.58 -18.47
N GLU A 123 -11.64 3.26 -17.33
CA GLU A 123 -11.45 4.70 -17.25
C GLU A 123 -10.19 5.14 -18.01
N ARG A 124 -9.13 4.31 -17.98
CA ARG A 124 -7.92 4.56 -18.78
C ARG A 124 -8.10 4.33 -20.27
N ALA A 125 -8.78 3.27 -20.68
CA ALA A 125 -9.10 3.05 -22.10
C ALA A 125 -9.89 4.25 -22.66
N ALA A 126 -10.90 4.73 -21.92
CA ALA A 126 -11.68 5.91 -22.30
C ALA A 126 -10.85 7.21 -22.32
N THR A 127 -9.90 7.38 -21.39
CA THR A 127 -9.01 8.55 -21.35
C THR A 127 -7.96 8.52 -22.46
N GLU A 128 -7.52 7.34 -22.92
CA GLU A 128 -6.61 7.19 -24.07
C GLU A 128 -7.33 7.40 -25.42
N GLU A 129 -8.56 6.91 -25.53
CA GLU A 129 -9.41 7.06 -26.72
C GLU A 129 -9.87 8.52 -26.92
N SER A 130 -10.15 9.23 -25.83
CA SER A 130 -10.46 10.68 -25.87
C SER A 130 -9.25 11.58 -26.15
N ARG A 131 -8.03 11.04 -26.18
CA ARG A 131 -6.78 11.82 -26.31
C ARG A 131 -6.08 11.60 -27.66
N THR A 132 -6.75 10.96 -28.60
CA THR A 132 -6.35 10.90 -30.01
C THR A 132 -7.30 11.78 -30.83
N PRO A 133 -7.03 13.08 -30.99
CA PRO A 133 -7.55 13.81 -32.13
C PRO A 133 -6.65 13.55 -33.35
N ASP A 134 -7.30 13.54 -34.52
CA ASP A 134 -6.76 13.53 -35.88
C ASP A 134 -5.51 14.41 -36.07
#